data_AF-A0A380FB44-F1
#
_entry.id   AF-A0A380FB44-F1
#
_cell.length_a   1.000
_cell.length_b   1.000
_cell.length_c   1.000
_cell.angle_alpha   90.00
_cell.angle_beta   90.00
_cell.angle_gamma   90.00
#
_symmetry.space_group_name_H-M   'P 1'
#
loop_
_entity.id
_entity.type
_entity.pdbx_description
1 polymer ?
#
loop_
_entity_poly.entity_id
_entity_poly.type
_entity_poly.pdbx_seq_one_letter_code
_entity_poly.pdbx_strand_id
1 'polypeptide(L)'
;MDKKIVTYCTGGIRCEKFSGFLLKEGFEDVAQLEGGIATYGKDPEVQGELWDGKMYVFDERISVDVNHVEKTVVGKEWFDGTPCERYINCSNPECNKTNSSF
;
A
#
# COMPACT_ATOMS: atom_id res chain seq x y z
N MET A 1 -5.87 4.76 -27.75
CA MET A 1 -4.76 5.10 -26.80
C MET A 1 -5.22 4.49 -25.51
N ASP A 2 -5.19 3.16 -25.45
CA ASP A 2 -6.10 2.42 -24.57
C ASP A 2 -5.25 1.75 -23.51
N LYS A 3 -5.03 2.50 -22.42
CA LYS A 3 -4.28 2.02 -21.27
C LYS A 3 -5.24 1.34 -20.31
N LYS A 4 -4.91 0.12 -19.93
CA LYS A 4 -5.54 -0.57 -18.82
C LYS A 4 -5.09 0.05 -17.49
N ILE A 5 -6.05 0.46 -16.66
CA ILE A 5 -5.83 1.08 -15.37
C ILE A 5 -6.36 0.16 -14.29
N VAL A 6 -5.54 -0.14 -13.28
CA VAL A 6 -5.97 -0.82 -12.07
C VAL A 6 -5.77 0.14 -10.90
N THR A 7 -6.82 0.38 -10.13
CA THR A 7 -6.75 1.21 -8.93
C THR A 7 -6.79 0.35 -7.67
N TYR A 8 -6.04 0.75 -6.64
CA TYR A 8 -6.07 0.08 -5.35
C TYR A 8 -5.84 1.08 -4.21
N CYS A 9 -6.37 0.76 -3.03
CA CYS A 9 -6.13 1.50 -1.80
C CYS A 9 -6.26 0.53 -0.61
N THR A 10 -6.01 1.00 0.62
CA THR A 10 -6.01 0.17 1.83
C THR A 10 -7.26 -0.71 1.97
N GLY A 11 -8.46 -0.17 1.72
CA GLY A 11 -9.74 -0.85 1.94
C GLY A 11 -10.79 -0.62 0.86
N GLY A 12 -10.40 -0.34 -0.38
CA GLY A 12 -11.31 -0.20 -1.54
C GLY A 12 -12.10 1.12 -1.66
N ILE A 13 -12.57 1.73 -0.57
CA ILE A 13 -13.56 2.84 -0.63
C ILE A 13 -13.13 4.08 -1.46
N ARG A 14 -11.83 4.37 -1.53
CA ARG A 14 -11.31 5.48 -2.36
C ARG A 14 -11.32 5.12 -3.85
N CYS A 15 -11.07 3.86 -4.16
CA CYS A 15 -11.08 3.33 -5.52
C CYS A 15 -12.49 3.35 -6.10
N GLU A 16 -13.53 3.10 -5.31
CA GLU A 16 -14.92 3.19 -5.81
C GLU A 16 -15.22 4.55 -6.45
N LYS A 17 -14.83 5.63 -5.77
CA LYS A 17 -15.01 7.00 -6.27
C LYS A 17 -14.07 7.32 -7.41
N PHE A 18 -12.81 6.89 -7.30
CA PHE A 18 -11.78 7.24 -8.27
C PHE A 18 -11.94 6.51 -9.61
N SER A 19 -12.27 5.22 -9.58
CA SER A 19 -12.59 4.43 -10.77
C SER A 19 -13.80 5.01 -11.50
N GLY A 20 -14.86 5.41 -10.77
CA GLY A 20 -16.00 6.11 -11.36
C GLY A 20 -15.63 7.46 -11.98
N PHE A 21 -14.70 8.20 -11.38
CA PHE A 21 -14.14 9.43 -11.95
C PHE A 21 -13.36 9.15 -13.24
N LEU A 22 -12.50 8.14 -13.28
CA LEU A 22 -11.73 7.77 -14.48
C LEU A 22 -12.65 7.36 -15.64
N LEU A 23 -13.69 6.57 -15.37
CA LEU A 23 -14.69 6.22 -16.39
C LEU A 23 -15.37 7.46 -16.96
N LYS A 24 -15.67 8.45 -16.11
CA LYS A 24 -16.27 9.73 -16.53
C LYS A 24 -15.33 10.57 -17.39
N GLU A 25 -14.03 10.55 -17.12
CA GLU A 25 -13.00 11.24 -17.90
C GLU A 25 -12.68 10.54 -19.24
N GLY A 26 -13.34 9.42 -19.55
CA GLY A 26 -13.23 8.73 -20.83
C GLY A 26 -12.21 7.60 -20.87
N PHE A 27 -11.72 7.13 -19.72
CA PHE A 27 -10.94 5.89 -19.66
C PHE A 27 -11.90 4.69 -19.72
N GLU A 28 -11.66 3.75 -20.65
CA GLU A 28 -12.58 2.64 -20.89
C GLU A 28 -12.20 1.35 -20.13
N ASP A 29 -10.90 1.07 -19.97
CA ASP A 29 -10.40 -0.14 -19.28
C ASP A 29 -9.90 0.22 -17.87
N VAL A 30 -10.85 0.39 -16.95
CA VAL A 30 -10.59 0.71 -15.53
C VAL A 30 -11.10 -0.43 -14.65
N ALA A 31 -10.19 -1.03 -13.90
CA ALA A 31 -10.48 -2.03 -12.88
C ALA A 31 -10.02 -1.53 -11.49
N GLN A 32 -10.53 -2.17 -10.44
CA GLN A 32 -10.10 -1.90 -9.07
C GLN A 32 -9.91 -3.19 -8.28
N LEU A 33 -9.04 -3.15 -7.28
CA LEU A 33 -8.88 -4.23 -6.33
C LEU A 33 -10.04 -4.22 -5.33
N GLU A 34 -10.95 -5.20 -5.48
CA GLU A 34 -12.12 -5.35 -4.62
C GLU A 34 -11.72 -5.53 -3.14
N GLY A 35 -12.31 -4.74 -2.25
CA GLY A 35 -11.96 -4.72 -0.83
C GLY A 35 -10.56 -4.13 -0.52
N GLY A 36 -9.78 -3.78 -1.54
CA GLY A 36 -8.44 -3.19 -1.40
C GLY A 36 -7.38 -4.16 -0.89
N ILE A 37 -6.23 -3.59 -0.54
CA ILE A 37 -5.03 -4.34 -0.13
C ILE A 37 -5.31 -5.19 1.13
N ALA A 38 -6.17 -4.70 2.04
CA ALA A 38 -6.51 -5.43 3.27
C ALA A 38 -7.26 -6.75 3.00
N THR A 39 -8.10 -6.82 1.96
CA THR A 39 -8.74 -8.06 1.53
C THR A 39 -7.74 -8.94 0.79
N TYR A 40 -6.94 -8.34 -0.09
CA TYR A 40 -5.90 -9.05 -0.85
C TYR A 40 -4.91 -9.83 0.03
N GLY A 41 -4.45 -9.24 1.15
CA GLY A 41 -3.57 -9.94 2.09
C GLY A 41 -4.26 -11.07 2.89
N LYS A 42 -5.59 -11.01 3.06
CA LYS A 42 -6.35 -12.01 3.84
C LYS A 42 -6.94 -13.12 2.99
N ASP A 43 -6.92 -12.96 1.68
CA ASP A 43 -7.45 -13.93 0.74
C ASP A 43 -6.63 -15.24 0.84
N PRO A 44 -7.27 -16.40 1.02
CA PRO A 44 -6.57 -17.66 1.25
C PRO A 44 -5.82 -18.18 0.02
N GLU A 45 -6.20 -17.74 -1.19
CA GLU A 45 -5.58 -18.17 -2.44
C GLU A 45 -4.36 -17.31 -2.76
N VAL A 46 -4.50 -15.98 -2.77
CA VAL A 46 -3.41 -15.07 -3.17
C VAL A 46 -2.51 -14.65 -2.02
N GLN A 47 -2.99 -14.63 -0.78
CA GLN A 47 -2.17 -14.42 0.43
C GLN A 47 -1.29 -13.15 0.38
N GLY A 48 -1.73 -12.12 -0.35
CA GLY A 48 -0.97 -10.89 -0.55
C GLY A 48 0.31 -11.02 -1.37
N GLU A 49 0.47 -12.08 -2.18
CA GLU A 49 1.59 -12.29 -3.08
C GLU A 49 1.90 -11.02 -3.90
N LEU A 50 3.14 -10.80 -4.33
CA LEU A 50 3.56 -9.59 -5.09
C LEU A 50 3.49 -8.25 -4.32
N TRP A 51 3.03 -8.23 -3.07
CA TRP A 51 3.13 -7.03 -2.25
C TRP A 51 4.50 -6.94 -1.57
N ASP A 52 5.23 -5.86 -1.82
CA ASP A 52 6.52 -5.60 -1.19
C ASP A 52 6.38 -4.64 0.00
N GLY A 53 7.02 -4.97 1.12
CA GLY A 53 6.98 -4.19 2.35
C GLY A 53 5.66 -4.32 3.12
N LYS A 54 5.39 -3.33 3.98
CA LYS A 54 4.20 -3.28 4.84
C LYS A 54 3.20 -2.24 4.34
N MET A 55 1.91 -2.51 4.57
CA MET A 55 0.86 -1.55 4.28
C MET A 55 0.63 -0.62 5.47
N TYR A 56 0.71 0.68 5.22
CA TYR A 56 0.36 1.70 6.21
C TYR A 56 -1.12 1.64 6.60
N VAL A 57 -1.40 1.74 7.90
CA VAL A 57 -2.74 1.80 8.47
C VAL A 57 -2.87 2.99 9.43
N PHE A 58 -4.07 3.57 9.47
CA PHE A 58 -4.35 4.82 10.20
C PHE A 58 -4.80 4.55 11.64
N ASP A 59 -4.06 3.71 12.34
CA ASP A 59 -4.27 3.39 13.76
C ASP A 59 -2.94 3.08 14.46
N GLU A 60 -3.00 2.66 15.71
CA GLU A 60 -1.83 2.41 16.57
C GLU A 60 -0.84 1.38 16.00
N ARG A 61 -1.27 0.52 15.06
CA ARG A 61 -0.39 -0.48 14.43
C ARG A 61 0.62 0.16 13.48
N ILE A 62 0.30 1.35 12.93
CA ILE A 62 1.08 2.11 11.93
C ILE A 62 1.22 1.39 10.58
N SER A 63 1.59 0.11 10.58
CA SER A 63 1.70 -0.72 9.40
C SER A 63 1.35 -2.18 9.71
N VAL A 64 0.93 -2.93 8.70
CA VAL A 64 0.60 -4.36 8.79
C VAL A 64 1.27 -5.15 7.66
N ASP A 65 1.57 -6.41 7.94
CA ASP A 65 1.99 -7.36 6.91
C ASP A 65 0.83 -7.60 5.93
N VAL A 66 1.16 -7.72 4.64
CA VAL A 66 0.21 -8.05 3.57
C VAL A 66 0.61 -9.34 2.88
N ASN A 67 1.87 -9.44 2.47
CA ASN A 67 2.40 -10.62 1.80
C ASN A 67 2.77 -11.70 2.80
N HIS A 68 2.12 -12.86 2.67
CA HIS A 68 2.35 -14.04 3.50
C HIS A 68 3.08 -15.16 2.76
N VAL A 69 3.48 -14.93 1.50
CA VAL A 69 4.22 -15.87 0.65
C VAL A 69 5.71 -15.55 0.69
N GLU A 70 6.11 -14.35 0.25
CA GLU A 70 7.50 -13.88 0.20
C GLU A 70 7.62 -12.48 0.81
N LYS A 71 8.28 -12.37 1.97
CA LYS A 71 8.41 -11.08 2.67
C LYS A 71 9.62 -10.29 2.18
N THR A 72 9.37 -9.10 1.63
CA THR A 72 10.40 -8.16 1.18
C THR A 72 10.48 -6.96 2.11
N VAL A 73 11.68 -6.67 2.65
CA VAL A 73 11.95 -5.43 3.39
C VAL A 73 12.34 -4.34 2.40
N VAL A 74 11.47 -3.34 2.23
CA VAL A 74 11.70 -2.21 1.31
C VAL A 74 12.38 -1.01 1.99
N GLY A 75 12.15 -0.84 3.29
CA GLY A 75 12.66 0.31 4.03
C GLY A 75 14.11 0.15 4.46
N LYS A 76 14.76 1.29 4.72
CA LYS A 76 16.10 1.36 5.29
C LYS A 76 16.12 2.29 6.49
N GLU A 77 16.96 1.94 7.46
CA GLU A 77 17.27 2.80 8.59
C GLU A 77 18.07 4.02 8.11
N TRP A 78 17.78 5.19 8.68
CA TRP A 78 18.34 6.45 8.19
C TRP A 78 19.81 6.66 8.54
N PHE A 79 20.25 6.22 9.72
CA PHE A 79 21.61 6.41 10.21
C PHE A 79 22.60 5.42 9.62
N ASP A 80 22.23 4.14 9.48
CA ASP A 80 23.16 3.08 9.04
C ASP A 80 22.80 2.39 7.71
N GLY A 81 21.63 2.69 7.16
CA GLY A 81 21.18 2.13 5.87
C GLY A 81 20.80 0.65 5.91
N THR A 82 20.76 0.03 7.10
CA THR A 82 20.36 -1.37 7.24
C THR A 82 18.88 -1.57 6.89
N PRO A 83 18.48 -2.74 6.34
CA PRO A 83 17.08 -3.02 6.06
C PRO A 83 16.23 -2.87 7.33
N CYS A 84 15.17 -2.05 7.26
CA CYS A 84 14.35 -1.71 8.41
C CYS A 84 12.88 -1.56 8.00
N GLU A 85 11.98 -2.09 8.82
CA GLU A 85 10.53 -1.98 8.63
C GLU A 85 9.87 -1.15 9.74
N ARG A 86 10.67 -0.47 10.56
CA ARG A 86 10.19 0.28 11.72
C ARG A 86 9.67 1.65 11.30
N TYR A 87 8.36 1.74 11.11
CA TYR A 87 7.68 3.02 10.97
C TYR A 87 7.42 3.67 12.33
N ILE A 88 7.78 4.94 12.46
CA ILE A 88 7.48 5.75 13.65
C ILE A 88 6.71 6.98 13.19
N ASN A 89 5.51 7.17 13.74
CA ASN A 89 4.76 8.41 13.57
C ASN A 89 5.30 9.46 14.56
N CYS A 90 6.34 10.19 14.15
CA CYS A 90 7.06 11.08 15.03
C CYS A 90 6.30 12.41 15.18
N SER A 91 6.10 12.87 16.40
CA SER A 91 5.46 14.18 16.68
C SER A 91 6.27 15.37 16.14
N ASN A 92 7.57 15.16 15.87
CA ASN A 92 8.42 16.14 15.22
C ASN A 92 8.41 15.90 13.69
N PRO A 93 7.94 16.85 12.86
CA PRO A 93 7.90 16.69 11.40
C PRO A 93 9.28 16.40 10.77
N GLU A 94 10.37 16.92 11.35
CA GLU A 94 11.72 16.65 10.84
C GLU A 94 12.13 15.18 11.01
N CYS A 95 11.61 14.54 12.04
CA CYS A 95 11.86 13.14 12.37
C CYS A 95 11.06 12.16 11.49
N ASN A 96 10.00 12.64 10.83
CA ASN A 96 9.30 11.86 9.80
C ASN A 96 10.15 11.68 8.53
N LYS A 97 11.15 12.53 8.29
CA LYS A 97 12.13 12.34 7.20
C LYS A 97 13.11 11.20 7.49
N THR A 98 13.33 10.90 8.78
CA THR A 98 14.40 9.99 9.24
C THR A 98 13.91 8.60 9.66
N ASN A 99 12.60 8.34 9.77
CA ASN A 99 12.07 7.09 10.34
C ASN A 99 11.43 6.16 9.31
N SER A 100 12.21 5.79 8.29
CA SER A 100 11.84 4.97 7.12
C SER A 100 11.56 5.84 5.90
N SER A 101 12.63 6.16 5.17
CA SER A 101 12.51 6.54 3.77
C SER A 101 12.24 5.28 2.96
N PHE A 102 11.18 5.32 2.14
CA PHE A 102 11.03 4.38 1.02
C PHE A 102 12.17 4.56 0.03
#